data_AF-A0A0M3B2K3-F1
#
_entry.id   AF-A0A0M3B2K3-F1
#
_cell.length_a   1.000
_cell.length_b   1.000
_cell.length_c   1.000
_cell.angle_alpha   90.00
_cell.angle_beta   90.00
_cell.angle_gamma   90.00
#
_symmetry.space_group_name_H-M   'P 1'
#
loop_
_entity.id
_entity.type
_entity.pdbx_description
1 polymer ?
#
loop_
_entity_poly.entity_id
_entity_poly.type
_entity_poly.pdbx_seq_one_letter_code
_entity_poly.pdbx_strand_id
1 'polypeptide(L)'
;MAGIDRRTGAIIDDLSSSLQAAVFILSTRISSVVLLREFGGGVIELLGRSMTPSLFAAWQQLIATAIDLWEPRLSVRRVVPTGSVDEIRTGKAGLLIEADFRPRGHLGDYTVERVVGFTLSFGGGIRAVAS
;
A
#
# COMPACT_ATOMS: atom_id res chain seq x y z
N MET A 1 -1.88 15.79 -6.55
CA MET A 1 -2.70 15.87 -7.77
C MET A 1 -4.07 15.21 -7.57
N ALA A 2 -5.17 15.90 -7.92
CA ALA A 2 -6.49 15.28 -8.00
C ALA A 2 -6.50 14.20 -9.09
N GLY A 3 -7.05 13.03 -8.78
CA GLY A 3 -7.08 11.87 -9.67
C GLY A 3 -8.49 11.54 -10.14
N ILE A 4 -8.61 10.40 -10.82
CA ILE A 4 -9.89 9.78 -11.18
C ILE A 4 -10.01 8.46 -10.42
N ASP A 5 -11.16 8.24 -9.78
CA ASP A 5 -11.48 6.96 -9.14
C ASP A 5 -11.60 5.86 -10.20
N ARG A 6 -10.82 4.79 -10.04
CA ARG A 6 -10.77 3.67 -11.00
C ARG A 6 -12.06 2.84 -11.08
N ARG A 7 -12.96 2.97 -10.11
CA ARG A 7 -14.23 2.22 -10.02
C ARG A 7 -15.41 3.06 -10.48
N THR A 8 -15.44 4.33 -10.10
CA THR A 8 -16.60 5.22 -10.35
C THR A 8 -16.37 6.22 -11.47
N GLY A 9 -15.12 6.52 -11.82
CA GLY A 9 -14.77 7.58 -12.76
C GLY A 9 -14.90 9.00 -12.20
N ALA A 10 -15.27 9.16 -10.92
CA ALA A 10 -15.37 10.47 -10.28
C ALA A 10 -13.99 11.09 -10.05
N ILE A 11 -13.94 12.43 -9.98
CA ILE A 11 -12.74 13.15 -9.55
C ILE A 11 -12.55 12.91 -8.06
N ILE A 12 -11.34 12.51 -7.67
CA ILE A 12 -10.94 12.28 -6.28
C ILE A 12 -9.84 13.24 -5.87
N ASP A 13 -9.79 13.56 -4.58
CA ASP A 13 -8.75 14.39 -4.00
C ASP A 13 -7.37 13.73 -4.06
N ASP A 14 -6.34 14.49 -3.69
CA ASP A 14 -4.94 14.07 -3.79
C ASP A 14 -4.62 12.88 -2.88
N LEU A 15 -5.12 12.89 -1.64
CA LEU A 15 -4.87 11.82 -0.69
C LEU A 15 -5.56 10.53 -1.19
N SER A 16 -6.83 10.61 -1.57
CA SER A 16 -7.55 9.46 -2.13
C SER A 16 -6.87 8.90 -3.39
N SER A 17 -6.34 9.78 -4.26
CA SER A 17 -5.55 9.39 -5.42
C SER A 17 -4.26 8.66 -5.04
N SER A 18 -3.51 9.15 -4.05
CA SER A 18 -2.30 8.48 -3.55
C SER A 18 -2.59 7.12 -2.91
N LEU A 19 -3.68 7.00 -2.16
CA LEU A 19 -4.11 5.72 -1.57
C LEU A 19 -4.54 4.72 -2.67
N GLN A 20 -5.22 5.21 -3.71
CA GLN A 20 -5.53 4.38 -4.88
C GLN A 20 -4.26 3.87 -5.58
N ALA A 21 -3.23 4.72 -5.72
CA ALA A 21 -1.94 4.33 -6.28
C ALA A 21 -1.23 3.30 -5.41
N ALA A 22 -1.18 3.48 -4.08
CA ALA A 22 -0.63 2.49 -3.15
C ALA A 22 -1.32 1.13 -3.29
N VAL A 23 -2.65 1.10 -3.38
CA VAL A 23 -3.38 -0.15 -3.63
C VAL A 23 -2.97 -0.76 -4.97
N PHE A 24 -2.87 0.04 -6.03
CA PHE A 24 -2.47 -0.45 -7.34
C PHE A 24 -1.06 -1.06 -7.34
N ILE A 25 -0.08 -0.39 -6.73
CA ILE A 25 1.30 -0.88 -6.57
C ILE A 25 1.32 -2.25 -5.91
N LEU A 26 0.65 -2.37 -4.75
CA LEU A 26 0.66 -3.60 -3.95
C LEU A 26 -0.18 -4.73 -4.55
N SER A 27 -1.17 -4.40 -5.38
CA SER A 27 -1.99 -5.38 -6.12
C SER A 27 -1.42 -5.77 -7.48
N THR A 28 -0.28 -5.22 -7.87
CA THR A 28 0.33 -5.49 -9.18
C THR A 28 1.52 -6.43 -9.02
N ARG A 29 1.55 -7.50 -9.83
CA ARG A 29 2.69 -8.42 -9.87
C ARG A 29 3.87 -7.71 -10.51
N ILE A 30 5.07 -8.10 -10.09
CA ILE A 30 6.29 -7.59 -10.72
C ILE A 30 6.27 -7.98 -12.21
N SER A 31 6.64 -7.03 -13.07
CA SER A 31 6.71 -7.21 -14.53
C SER A 31 5.38 -7.47 -15.25
N SER A 32 4.22 -7.28 -14.60
CA SER A 32 2.93 -7.40 -15.28
C SER A 32 2.50 -6.15 -16.05
N VAL A 33 3.12 -5.00 -15.79
CA VAL A 33 2.81 -3.75 -16.50
C VAL A 33 3.58 -3.69 -17.82
N VAL A 34 2.84 -3.50 -18.91
CA VAL A 34 3.41 -3.38 -20.25
C VAL A 34 4.33 -2.16 -20.29
N LEU A 35 5.55 -2.36 -20.82
CA LEU A 35 6.63 -1.35 -20.89
C LEU A 35 7.19 -0.86 -19.55
N LEU A 36 6.83 -1.48 -18.42
CA LEU A 36 7.35 -1.11 -17.10
C LEU A 36 7.63 -2.38 -16.26
N ARG A 37 8.74 -3.04 -16.55
CA ARG A 37 9.05 -4.39 -16.01
C ARG A 37 9.40 -4.38 -14.53
N GLU A 38 10.00 -3.30 -14.07
CA GLU A 38 10.43 -3.08 -12.70
C GLU A 38 9.26 -2.78 -11.75
N PHE A 39 8.09 -2.45 -12.29
CA PHE A 39 6.93 -2.05 -11.48
C PHE A 39 6.23 -3.25 -10.84
N GLY A 40 5.78 -3.02 -9.60
CA GLY A 40 5.02 -3.96 -8.78
C GLY A 40 5.50 -3.96 -7.33
N GLY A 41 4.63 -4.37 -6.41
CA GLY A 41 4.95 -4.38 -4.98
C GLY A 41 5.60 -5.68 -4.49
N GLY A 42 5.63 -6.75 -5.29
CA GLY A 42 6.16 -8.06 -4.89
C GLY A 42 5.37 -8.79 -3.79
N VAL A 43 4.40 -8.13 -3.16
CA VAL A 43 3.55 -8.68 -2.07
C VAL A 43 2.74 -9.90 -2.53
N ILE A 44 2.22 -9.86 -3.77
CA ILE A 44 1.42 -10.96 -4.34
C ILE A 44 2.23 -12.25 -4.44
N GLU A 45 3.54 -12.18 -4.71
CA GLU A 45 4.41 -13.36 -4.90
C GLU A 45 4.65 -14.16 -3.60
N LEU A 46 4.27 -13.57 -2.48
CA LEU A 46 4.37 -14.17 -1.17
C LEU A 46 3.03 -14.69 -0.63
N LEU A 47 1.92 -14.47 -1.35
CA LEU A 47 0.61 -15.04 -1.01
C LEU A 47 0.64 -16.57 -1.10
N GLY A 48 -0.15 -17.23 -0.24
CA GLY A 48 -0.29 -18.69 -0.22
C GLY A 48 0.85 -19.44 0.50
N ARG A 49 1.88 -18.72 0.99
CA ARG A 49 2.93 -19.29 1.83
C ARG A 49 2.47 -19.36 3.29
N SER A 50 3.06 -20.27 4.07
CA SER A 50 2.79 -20.36 5.51
C SER A 50 3.26 -19.10 6.23
N MET A 51 2.42 -18.56 7.10
CA MET A 51 2.67 -17.31 7.82
C MET A 51 3.68 -17.53 8.95
N THR A 52 4.97 -17.34 8.66
CA THR A 52 6.04 -17.32 9.67
C THR A 52 6.38 -15.89 10.08
N PRO A 53 6.95 -15.66 11.28
CA PRO A 53 7.41 -14.32 11.69
C PRO A 53 8.41 -13.70 10.70
N SER A 54 9.30 -14.51 10.13
CA SER A 54 10.27 -14.04 9.12
C SER A 54 9.61 -13.61 7.82
N LEU A 55 8.64 -14.39 7.32
CA LEU A 55 7.86 -14.02 6.14
C LEU A 55 7.04 -12.76 6.39
N PHE A 56 6.47 -12.63 7.58
CA PHE A 56 5.69 -11.46 7.96
C PHE A 56 6.54 -10.18 8.04
N ALA A 57 7.78 -10.28 8.54
CA ALA A 57 8.73 -9.17 8.49
C ALA A 57 9.10 -8.79 7.05
N ALA A 58 9.36 -9.78 6.19
CA ALA A 58 9.64 -9.55 4.77
C ALA A 58 8.46 -8.87 4.06
N TRP A 59 7.21 -9.24 4.39
CA TRP A 59 6.00 -8.59 3.90
C TRP A 59 5.95 -7.11 4.26
N GLN A 60 6.15 -6.78 5.54
CA GLN A 60 6.13 -5.39 6.00
C GLN A 60 7.19 -4.55 5.28
N GLN A 61 8.40 -5.10 5.13
CA GLN A 61 9.50 -4.43 4.45
C GLN A 61 9.21 -4.22 2.96
N LEU A 62 8.64 -5.22 2.27
CA LEU A 62 8.25 -5.09 0.86
C LEU A 62 7.16 -4.05 0.66
N ILE A 63 6.15 -4.00 1.52
CA ILE A 63 5.08 -3.01 1.47
C ILE A 63 5.66 -1.59 1.62
N ALA A 64 6.49 -1.38 2.64
CA ALA A 64 7.13 -0.08 2.87
C ALA A 64 7.98 0.33 1.66
N THR A 65 8.87 -0.57 1.20
CA THR A 65 9.77 -0.31 0.07
C THR A 65 9.02 -0.02 -1.23
N ALA A 66 7.95 -0.77 -1.50
CA ALA A 66 7.16 -0.60 -2.73
C ALA A 66 6.43 0.75 -2.75
N ILE A 67 5.87 1.16 -1.61
CA ILE A 67 5.21 2.47 -1.50
C ILE A 67 6.25 3.59 -1.65
N ASP A 68 7.36 3.52 -0.91
CA ASP A 68 8.39 4.56 -0.95
C ASP A 68 9.05 4.71 -2.34
N LEU A 69 9.16 3.61 -3.10
CA LEU A 69 9.73 3.63 -4.45
C LEU A 69 8.80 4.25 -5.50
N TRP A 70 7.50 3.94 -5.43
CA TRP A 70 6.55 4.22 -6.50
C TRP A 70 5.56 5.35 -6.19
N GLU A 71 5.37 5.71 -4.93
CA GLU A 71 4.44 6.76 -4.51
C GLU A 71 5.12 7.76 -3.56
N PRO A 72 5.90 8.73 -4.09
CA PRO A 72 6.68 9.68 -3.28
C PRO A 72 5.84 10.60 -2.40
N ARG A 73 4.52 10.66 -2.61
CA ARG A 73 3.60 11.39 -1.73
C ARG A 73 3.35 10.67 -0.41
N LEU A 74 3.67 9.39 -0.30
CA LEU A 74 3.51 8.58 0.90
C LEU A 74 4.89 8.08 1.33
N SER A 75 5.35 8.53 2.49
CA SER A 75 6.58 7.99 3.08
C SER A 75 6.24 7.17 4.30
N VAL A 76 6.48 5.87 4.21
CA VAL A 76 6.02 4.91 5.21
C VAL A 76 6.82 5.04 6.50
N ARG A 77 6.13 5.26 7.62
CA ARG A 77 6.74 5.29 8.97
C ARG A 77 6.75 3.92 9.62
N ARG A 78 5.63 3.20 9.52
CA ARG A 78 5.49 1.85 10.07
C ARG A 78 4.35 1.10 9.40
N VAL A 79 4.49 -0.22 9.40
CA VAL A 79 3.45 -1.18 9.01
C VAL A 79 3.17 -2.03 10.24
N VAL A 80 1.92 -2.11 10.67
CA VAL A 80 1.50 -2.81 11.89
C VAL A 80 0.45 -3.87 11.52
N PRO A 81 0.63 -5.15 11.89
CA PRO A 81 -0.42 -6.16 11.77
C PRO A 81 -1.66 -5.76 12.56
N THR A 82 -2.83 -5.95 11.95
CA THR A 82 -4.12 -5.85 12.62
C THR A 82 -4.92 -7.14 12.43
N GLY A 83 -5.76 -7.45 13.40
CA GLY A 83 -6.55 -8.69 13.45
C GLY A 83 -6.28 -9.48 14.73
N SER A 84 -7.24 -10.32 15.11
CA SER A 84 -7.10 -11.26 16.22
C SER A 84 -6.13 -12.40 15.88
N VAL A 85 -5.61 -13.08 16.91
CA VAL A 85 -4.71 -14.23 16.74
C VAL A 85 -5.36 -15.32 15.89
N ASP A 86 -6.66 -15.56 16.07
CA ASP A 86 -7.40 -16.59 15.33
C ASP A 86 -7.66 -16.18 13.87
N GLU A 87 -7.90 -14.89 13.61
CA GLU A 87 -7.99 -14.36 12.24
C GLU A 87 -6.65 -14.51 11.50
N ILE A 88 -5.54 -14.16 12.14
CA ILE A 88 -4.21 -14.30 11.55
C ILE A 88 -3.91 -15.78 11.26
N ARG A 89 -4.25 -16.69 12.17
CA ARG A 89 -4.09 -18.15 11.97
C ARG A 89 -4.93 -18.69 10.82
N THR A 90 -6.11 -18.10 10.57
CA THR A 90 -6.98 -18.47 9.45
C THR A 90 -6.64 -17.71 8.16
N GLY A 91 -5.52 -16.98 8.13
CA GLY A 91 -5.02 -16.25 6.95
C GLY A 91 -5.69 -14.90 6.71
N LYS A 92 -6.50 -14.42 7.66
CA LYS A 92 -7.14 -13.09 7.63
C LYS A 92 -6.30 -12.12 8.46
N ALA A 93 -5.35 -11.47 7.80
CA ALA A 93 -4.58 -10.38 8.41
C ALA A 93 -4.95 -9.04 7.77
N GLY A 94 -5.16 -8.02 8.61
CA GLY A 94 -5.13 -6.62 8.20
C GLY A 94 -3.74 -6.04 8.42
N LEU A 95 -3.44 -4.94 7.74
CA LEU A 95 -2.23 -4.16 7.97
C LEU A 95 -2.62 -2.69 8.12
N LEU A 96 -2.27 -2.08 9.24
CA LEU A 96 -2.31 -0.63 9.41
C LEU A 96 -0.98 -0.05 8.95
N ILE A 97 -1.03 0.90 8.03
CA ILE A 97 0.15 1.62 7.53
C ILE A 97 0.02 3.06 8.00
N GLU A 98 1.06 3.55 8.65
CA GLU A 98 1.21 4.98 8.92
C GLU A 98 2.25 5.57 7.98
N ALA A 99 1.91 6.69 7.36
CA ALA A 99 2.78 7.37 6.41
C ALA A 99 2.72 8.89 6.59
N ASP A 100 3.82 9.56 6.27
CA ASP A 100 3.85 11.00 6.03
C ASP A 100 3.24 11.30 4.66
N PHE A 101 2.20 12.13 4.65
CA PHE A 101 1.59 12.62 3.43
C PHE A 101 2.28 13.89 2.95
N ARG A 102 2.83 13.83 1.74
CA ARG A 102 3.59 14.88 1.06
C ARG A 102 2.91 15.16 -0.28
N PRO A 103 1.87 16.02 -0.34
CA PRO A 103 1.05 16.20 -1.55
C PRO A 103 1.87 16.49 -2.81
N ARG A 104 2.99 17.21 -2.65
CA ARG A 104 3.90 17.63 -3.72
C ARG A 104 5.14 16.73 -3.88
N GLY A 105 5.18 15.56 -3.25
CA GLY A 105 6.32 14.64 -3.30
C GLY A 105 6.70 14.20 -4.71
N HIS A 106 5.71 14.07 -5.60
CA HIS A 106 5.91 13.78 -7.02
C HIS A 106 6.57 14.93 -7.81
N LEU A 107 6.65 16.13 -7.24
CA LEU A 107 7.35 17.30 -7.80
C LEU A 107 8.72 17.53 -7.13
N GLY A 108 9.17 16.62 -6.26
CA GLY A 108 10.42 16.75 -5.51
C GLY A 108 10.30 17.60 -4.24
N ASP A 109 9.11 18.07 -3.87
CA ASP A 109 8.86 18.74 -2.59
C ASP A 109 8.36 17.73 -1.55
N TYR A 110 9.24 17.40 -0.60
CA TYR A 110 8.99 16.41 0.44
C TYR A 110 8.45 17.00 1.74
N THR A 111 7.93 18.22 1.72
CA THR A 111 7.26 18.83 2.88
C THR A 111 6.08 17.97 3.33
N VAL A 112 6.10 17.58 4.61
CA VAL A 112 5.05 16.79 5.23
C VAL A 112 3.88 17.71 5.58
N GLU A 113 2.70 17.43 5.02
CA GLU A 113 1.47 18.15 5.36
C GLU A 113 0.84 17.57 6.63
N ARG A 114 0.74 16.24 6.70
CA ARG A 114 0.13 15.52 7.83
C ARG A 114 0.59 14.06 7.87
N VAL A 115 0.41 13.41 9.01
CA VAL A 115 0.54 11.95 9.14
C VAL A 115 -0.81 11.32 8.85
N VAL A 116 -0.84 10.27 8.03
CA VAL A 116 -2.04 9.51 7.69
C VAL A 116 -1.88 8.06 8.10
N GLY A 117 -2.92 7.49 8.69
CA GLY A 117 -3.07 6.05 8.87
C GLY A 117 -4.01 5.52 7.80
N PHE A 118 -3.71 4.36 7.23
CA PHE A 118 -4.66 3.64 6.39
C PHE A 118 -4.52 2.13 6.52
N THR A 119 -5.63 1.42 6.42
CA THR A 119 -5.65 -0.04 6.56
C THR A 119 -5.70 -0.72 5.19
N LEU A 120 -4.86 -1.72 5.00
CA LEU A 120 -4.94 -2.70 3.91
C LEU A 120 -5.60 -3.99 4.41
N SER A 121 -6.60 -4.46 3.67
CA SER A 121 -7.22 -5.78 3.90
C SER A 121 -7.09 -6.66 2.66
N PHE A 122 -6.80 -7.95 2.85
CA PHE A 122 -6.56 -8.90 1.76
C PHE A 122 -7.75 -9.86 1.49
N GLY A 123 -8.78 -9.84 2.34
CA GLY A 123 -9.91 -10.78 2.28
C GLY A 123 -10.97 -10.52 1.18
N GLY A 124 -10.88 -9.40 0.46
CA GLY A 124 -11.86 -9.00 -0.58
C GLY A 124 -11.27 -8.14 -1.70
N GLY A 125 -9.96 -8.28 -1.94
CA GLY A 125 -9.12 -7.37 -2.72
C GLY A 125 -8.48 -6.29 -1.84
N ILE A 126 -7.28 -5.85 -2.23
CA ILE A 126 -6.55 -4.80 -1.50
C ILE A 126 -7.36 -3.50 -1.57
N ARG A 127 -7.66 -2.92 -0.42
CA ARG A 127 -8.29 -1.59 -0.29
C ARG A 127 -7.53 -0.81 0.77
N ALA A 128 -7.32 0.47 0.53
CA ALA A 128 -6.83 1.41 1.53
C ALA A 128 -7.99 2.26 2.01
N VAL A 129 -8.19 2.35 3.32
CA VAL A 129 -9.16 3.24 3.94
C VAL A 129 -8.41 4.09 4.95
N ALA A 130 -8.49 5.41 4.82
CA ALA A 130 -7.91 6.33 5.79
C ALA A 130 -8.59 6.13 7.15
N SER A 131 -7.78 6.01 8.21
CA SER A 131 -8.23 5.93 9.60
C SER A 131 -8.52 7.30 10.19
#